data_AF-A0A350IGF3-F1
#
_entry.id   AF-A0A350IGF3-F1
#
_cell.length_a   1.000
_cell.length_b   1.000
_cell.length_c   1.000
_cell.angle_alpha   90.00
_cell.angle_beta   90.00
_cell.angle_gamma   90.00
#
_symmetry.space_group_name_H-M   'P 1'
#
loop_
_entity.id
_entity.type
_entity.pdbx_description
1 polymer ?
#
loop_
_entity_poly.entity_id
_entity_poly.type
_entity_poly.pdbx_seq_one_letter_code
_entity_poly.pdbx_strand_id
1 'polypeptide(L)'
;WMKRANASAENKYEASQAKFREYQVMVRDGNYKEALKALESVMEYSNTVDIARLKKSAVSAEKEYFRQENELNAMRLKSSRMTMLVIVAAALILIFAFISYFRYRDLQAEKRISEEKAEAERYMSIAEDLQAKLKAADKKQVAAKRTPAAKTDMLERLCEQYYIYEGTENLQPKVLKEVKSIIQDLRTDAKTLKGLEQTLNSNCENLVSRLREQLPKMKDEDIRLFIFVASGFSSTTISTILEKDKGIVYNRIWRLKSKIDGSEAPDKEDFLAALGR
;
A
#
# COMPACT_ATOMS: atom_id res chain seq x y z
N TRP A 1 39.82 -79.15 -68.59
CA TRP A 1 39.48 -77.72 -68.45
C TRP A 1 38.72 -77.44 -67.15
N MET A 2 37.58 -78.10 -66.89
CA MET A 2 36.76 -77.90 -65.68
C MET A 2 37.49 -78.10 -64.33
N LYS A 3 38.34 -79.12 -64.21
CA LYS A 3 39.19 -79.32 -63.01
C LYS A 3 40.16 -78.16 -62.76
N ARG A 4 40.60 -77.45 -63.80
CA ARG A 4 41.50 -76.30 -63.70
C ARG A 4 40.74 -75.04 -63.27
N ALA A 5 39.50 -74.87 -63.73
CA ALA A 5 38.63 -73.76 -63.35
C ALA A 5 38.17 -73.84 -61.88
N ASN A 6 37.91 -75.05 -61.36
CA ASN A 6 37.64 -75.23 -59.92
C ASN A 6 38.90 -75.03 -59.05
N ALA A 7 40.08 -75.41 -59.55
CA ALA A 7 41.34 -75.24 -58.84
C ALA A 7 41.86 -73.79 -58.84
N SER A 8 41.36 -72.95 -59.74
CA SER A 8 41.72 -71.53 -59.84
C SER A 8 40.68 -70.60 -59.18
N ALA A 9 39.66 -71.14 -58.50
CA ALA A 9 38.68 -70.31 -57.82
C ALA A 9 39.28 -69.75 -56.53
N GLU A 10 39.30 -68.42 -56.39
CA GLU A 10 39.90 -67.74 -55.23
C GLU A 10 38.89 -67.54 -54.10
N ASN A 11 37.60 -67.60 -54.41
CA ASN A 11 36.52 -67.41 -53.44
C ASN A 11 35.34 -68.35 -53.68
N LYS A 12 34.46 -68.47 -52.67
CA LYS A 12 33.28 -69.35 -52.70
C LYS A 12 32.28 -68.98 -53.81
N TYR A 13 32.24 -67.72 -54.23
CA TYR A 13 31.40 -67.24 -55.32
C TYR A 13 31.89 -67.77 -56.68
N GLU A 14 33.19 -67.67 -56.94
CA GLU A 14 33.83 -68.20 -58.15
C GLU A 14 33.76 -69.71 -58.21
N ALA A 15 33.96 -70.39 -57.07
CA ALA A 15 33.78 -71.84 -56.97
C ALA A 15 32.33 -72.25 -57.30
N SER A 16 31.34 -71.50 -56.80
CA SER A 16 29.92 -71.71 -57.12
C SER A 16 29.63 -71.49 -58.62
N GLN A 17 30.21 -70.46 -59.25
CA GLN A 17 30.08 -70.25 -60.69
C GLN A 17 30.72 -71.37 -61.52
N ALA A 18 31.89 -71.85 -61.11
CA ALA A 18 32.56 -72.98 -61.77
C ALA A 18 31.70 -74.24 -61.66
N LYS A 19 31.09 -74.50 -60.49
CA LYS A 19 30.13 -75.58 -60.28
C LYS A 19 28.85 -75.43 -61.10
N PHE A 20 28.35 -74.21 -61.28
CA PHE A 20 27.20 -73.96 -62.15
C PHE A 20 27.51 -74.28 -63.63
N ARG A 21 28.71 -73.93 -64.10
CA ARG A 21 29.17 -74.31 -65.45
C ARG A 21 29.38 -75.83 -65.56
N GLU A 22 29.86 -76.49 -64.50
CA GLU A 22 30.00 -77.96 -64.42
C GLU A 22 28.65 -78.65 -64.56
N TYR A 23 27.64 -78.17 -63.84
CA TYR A 23 26.25 -78.60 -64.00
C TYR A 23 25.78 -78.48 -65.45
N GLN A 24 25.95 -77.32 -66.09
CA GLN A 24 25.48 -77.08 -67.47
C GLN A 24 26.11 -78.04 -68.50
N VAL A 25 27.40 -78.37 -68.33
CA VAL A 25 28.11 -79.31 -69.19
C VAL A 25 27.62 -80.74 -68.95
N MET A 26 27.53 -81.18 -67.68
CA MET A 26 27.11 -82.53 -67.33
C MET A 26 25.67 -82.85 -67.77
N VAL A 27 24.77 -81.86 -67.77
CA VAL A 27 23.41 -82.01 -68.30
C VAL A 27 23.43 -82.28 -69.81
N ARG A 28 24.30 -81.59 -70.56
CA ARG A 28 24.42 -81.77 -72.02
C ARG A 28 25.03 -83.11 -72.40
N ASP A 29 25.93 -83.61 -71.56
CA ASP A 29 26.58 -84.93 -71.73
C ASP A 29 25.70 -86.11 -71.23
N GLY A 30 24.48 -85.84 -70.74
CA GLY A 30 23.55 -86.86 -70.24
C GLY A 30 23.92 -87.45 -68.87
N ASN A 31 24.94 -86.90 -68.19
CA ASN A 31 25.40 -87.38 -66.89
C ASN A 31 24.66 -86.67 -65.74
N TYR A 32 23.37 -87.01 -65.60
CA TYR A 32 22.47 -86.35 -64.65
C TYR A 32 22.89 -86.49 -63.17
N LYS A 33 23.59 -87.56 -62.81
CA LYS A 33 24.04 -87.79 -61.42
C LYS A 33 25.10 -86.78 -60.99
N GLU A 34 26.10 -86.53 -61.84
CA GLU A 34 27.15 -85.54 -61.56
C GLU A 34 26.62 -84.11 -61.73
N ALA A 35 25.66 -83.90 -62.65
CA ALA A 35 24.95 -82.63 -62.76
C ALA A 35 24.20 -82.28 -61.45
N LEU A 36 23.47 -83.23 -60.86
CA LEU A 36 22.74 -83.02 -59.62
C LEU A 36 23.68 -82.60 -58.48
N LYS A 37 24.81 -83.30 -58.28
CA LYS A 37 25.80 -82.93 -57.27
C LYS A 37 26.36 -81.52 -57.45
N ALA A 38 26.64 -81.14 -58.71
CA ALA A 38 27.12 -79.79 -59.02
C ALA A 38 26.05 -78.73 -58.71
N LEU A 39 24.78 -79.01 -59.00
CA LEU A 39 23.65 -78.14 -58.67
C LEU A 39 23.43 -78.03 -57.15
N GLU A 40 23.48 -79.14 -56.42
CA GLU A 40 23.39 -79.18 -54.96
C GLU A 40 24.44 -78.26 -54.30
N SER A 41 25.69 -78.31 -54.79
CA SER A 41 26.76 -77.43 -54.31
C SER A 41 26.49 -75.94 -54.59
N VAL A 42 25.88 -75.61 -55.73
CA VAL A 42 25.46 -74.24 -56.05
C VAL A 42 24.32 -73.77 -55.15
N MET A 43 23.32 -74.63 -54.93
CA MET A 43 22.17 -74.34 -54.06
C MET A 43 22.60 -74.15 -52.61
N GLU A 44 23.53 -74.96 -52.11
CA GLU A 44 24.08 -74.81 -50.76
C GLU A 44 24.76 -73.46 -50.58
N TYR A 45 25.60 -73.04 -51.54
CA TYR A 45 26.20 -71.71 -51.51
C TYR A 45 25.14 -70.61 -51.53
N SER A 46 24.14 -70.68 -52.41
CA SER A 46 23.05 -69.68 -52.45
C SER A 46 22.32 -69.60 -51.12
N ASN A 47 21.91 -70.74 -50.57
CA ASN A 47 21.21 -70.80 -49.28
C ASN A 47 22.02 -70.16 -48.15
N THR A 48 23.32 -70.40 -48.09
CA THR A 48 24.18 -69.77 -47.06
C THR A 48 24.27 -68.26 -47.23
N VAL A 49 24.36 -67.76 -48.46
CA VAL A 49 24.40 -66.33 -48.76
C VAL A 49 23.06 -65.68 -48.43
N ASP A 50 21.95 -66.32 -48.75
CA ASP A 50 20.61 -65.80 -48.48
C ASP A 50 20.33 -65.75 -46.97
N ILE A 51 20.70 -66.80 -46.22
CA ILE A 51 20.61 -66.78 -44.75
C ILE A 51 21.48 -65.66 -44.16
N ALA A 52 22.70 -65.48 -44.66
CA ALA A 52 23.59 -64.41 -44.18
C ALA A 52 23.02 -63.00 -44.48
N ARG A 53 22.41 -62.82 -45.66
CA ARG A 53 21.73 -61.58 -46.03
C ARG A 53 20.52 -61.31 -45.15
N LEU A 54 19.67 -62.32 -44.93
CA LEU A 54 18.50 -62.22 -44.05
C LEU A 54 18.89 -61.89 -42.61
N LYS A 55 19.96 -62.52 -42.10
CA LYS A 55 20.49 -62.21 -40.77
C LYS A 55 21.00 -60.77 -40.70
N LYS A 56 21.74 -60.31 -41.71
CA LYS A 56 22.24 -58.94 -41.77
C LYS A 56 21.10 -57.92 -41.88
N SER A 57 20.07 -58.20 -42.69
CA SER A 57 18.91 -57.31 -42.82
C SER A 57 18.12 -57.25 -41.52
N ALA A 58 17.88 -58.39 -40.86
CA ALA A 58 17.20 -58.44 -39.57
C ALA A 58 17.96 -57.64 -38.49
N VAL A 59 19.27 -57.85 -38.36
CA VAL A 59 20.12 -57.09 -37.42
C VAL A 59 20.15 -55.61 -37.77
N SER A 60 20.17 -55.25 -39.05
CA SER A 60 20.12 -53.84 -39.46
C SER A 60 18.76 -53.20 -39.17
N ALA A 61 17.67 -53.93 -39.35
CA ALA A 61 16.32 -53.45 -39.06
C ALA A 61 16.11 -53.26 -37.55
N GLU A 62 16.60 -54.19 -36.73
CA GLU A 62 16.57 -54.07 -35.27
C GLU A 62 17.43 -52.89 -34.79
N LYS A 63 18.65 -52.75 -35.32
CA LYS A 63 19.53 -51.62 -35.01
C LYS A 63 18.90 -50.29 -35.40
N GLU A 64 18.26 -50.22 -36.57
CA GLU A 64 17.60 -49.01 -37.05
C GLU A 64 16.38 -48.67 -36.20
N TYR A 65 15.60 -49.66 -35.76
CA TYR A 65 14.51 -49.49 -34.80
C TYR A 65 15.01 -48.86 -33.48
N PHE A 66 16.02 -49.45 -32.85
CA PHE A 66 16.59 -48.92 -31.61
C PHE A 66 17.25 -47.55 -31.79
N ARG A 67 17.85 -47.31 -32.96
CA ARG A 67 18.40 -46.00 -33.29
C ARG A 67 17.30 -44.95 -33.37
N GLN A 68 16.22 -45.23 -34.10
CA GLN A 68 15.08 -44.32 -34.22
C GLN A 68 14.38 -44.09 -32.88
N GLU A 69 14.23 -45.13 -32.06
CA GLU A 69 13.69 -45.02 -30.70
C GLU A 69 14.57 -44.12 -29.81
N ASN A 70 15.88 -44.31 -29.84
CA ASN A 70 16.83 -43.48 -29.10
C ASN A 70 16.88 -42.03 -29.60
N GLU A 71 16.82 -41.81 -30.92
CA GLU A 71 16.78 -40.48 -31.51
C GLU A 71 15.49 -39.74 -31.13
N LEU A 72 14.34 -40.42 -31.19
CA LEU A 72 13.06 -39.88 -30.74
C LEU A 72 13.08 -39.54 -29.25
N ASN A 73 13.63 -40.42 -28.42
CA ASN A 73 13.80 -40.18 -26.99
C ASN A 73 14.76 -39.02 -26.71
N ALA A 74 15.86 -38.91 -27.45
CA ALA A 74 16.80 -37.79 -27.34
C ALA A 74 16.15 -36.46 -27.76
N MET A 75 15.36 -36.45 -28.84
CA MET A 75 14.59 -35.28 -29.27
C MET A 75 13.53 -34.88 -28.22
N ARG A 76 12.79 -35.84 -27.68
CA ARG A 76 11.81 -35.62 -26.60
C ARG A 76 12.48 -35.08 -25.33
N LEU A 77 13.63 -35.62 -24.95
CA LEU A 77 14.38 -35.17 -23.77
C LEU A 77 14.91 -33.74 -23.96
N LYS A 78 15.44 -33.42 -25.14
CA LYS A 78 15.90 -32.05 -25.47
C LYS A 78 14.74 -31.05 -25.45
N SER A 79 13.60 -31.43 -26.03
CA SER A 79 12.38 -30.62 -26.00
C SER A 79 11.88 -30.40 -24.57
N SER A 80 11.72 -31.48 -23.78
CA SER A 80 11.31 -31.41 -22.38
C SER A 80 12.24 -30.55 -21.52
N ARG A 81 13.56 -30.67 -21.68
CA ARG A 81 14.54 -29.81 -21.00
C ARG A 81 14.35 -28.34 -21.38
N MET A 82 14.14 -28.04 -22.66
CA MET A 82 13.90 -26.67 -23.11
C MET A 82 12.60 -26.11 -22.52
N THR A 83 11.52 -26.89 -22.53
CA THR A 83 10.23 -26.48 -21.95
C THR A 83 10.35 -26.24 -20.44
N MET A 84 11.03 -27.13 -19.72
CA MET A 84 11.30 -26.96 -18.28
C MET A 84 12.15 -25.73 -18.00
N LEU A 85 13.20 -25.48 -18.80
CA LEU A 85 14.03 -24.28 -18.67
C LEU A 85 13.23 -23.00 -18.91
N VAL A 86 12.35 -22.98 -19.92
CA VAL A 86 11.47 -21.84 -20.19
C VAL A 86 10.50 -21.60 -19.03
N ILE A 87 9.90 -22.65 -18.47
CA ILE A 87 9.00 -22.54 -17.31
C ILE A 87 9.75 -22.00 -16.08
N VAL A 88 10.95 -22.51 -15.80
CA VAL A 88 11.79 -22.03 -14.68
C VAL A 88 12.19 -20.58 -14.89
N ALA A 89 12.61 -20.20 -16.10
CA ALA A 89 12.95 -18.81 -16.42
C ALA A 89 11.74 -17.88 -16.26
N ALA A 90 10.55 -18.29 -16.72
CA ALA A 90 9.31 -17.53 -16.55
C ALA A 90 8.96 -17.38 -15.06
N ALA A 91 9.09 -18.43 -14.26
CA ALA A 91 8.86 -18.38 -12.81
C ALA A 91 9.84 -17.42 -12.10
N LEU A 92 11.12 -17.41 -12.49
CA LEU A 92 12.11 -16.47 -11.94
C LEU A 92 11.78 -15.02 -12.30
N ILE A 93 11.30 -14.75 -13.52
CA ILE A 93 10.85 -13.42 -13.93
C ILE A 93 9.64 -12.98 -13.10
N LEU A 94 8.68 -13.87 -12.86
CA LEU A 94 7.51 -13.57 -12.01
C LEU A 94 7.91 -13.30 -10.56
N ILE A 95 8.84 -14.07 -10.00
CA ILE A 95 9.39 -13.83 -8.65
C ILE A 95 10.11 -12.48 -8.60
N PHE A 96 10.94 -12.16 -9.59
CA PHE A 96 11.63 -10.89 -9.67
C PHE A 96 10.64 -9.71 -9.81
N ALA A 97 9.64 -9.85 -10.66
CA ALA A 97 8.56 -8.88 -10.81
C ALA A 97 7.81 -8.67 -9.48
N PHE A 98 7.48 -9.76 -8.78
CA PHE A 98 6.83 -9.71 -7.47
C PHE A 98 7.71 -9.00 -6.43
N ILE A 99 8.98 -9.38 -6.30
CA ILE A 99 9.94 -8.72 -5.40
C ILE A 99 10.08 -7.23 -5.74
N SER A 100 10.18 -6.89 -7.05
CA SER A 100 10.28 -5.50 -7.50
C SER A 100 9.00 -4.70 -7.19
N TYR A 101 7.82 -5.32 -7.30
CA TYR A 101 6.54 -4.73 -6.97
C TYR A 101 6.42 -4.49 -5.46
N PHE A 102 6.82 -5.45 -4.62
CA PHE A 102 6.86 -5.27 -3.18
C PHE A 102 7.88 -4.22 -2.75
N ARG A 103 9.09 -4.23 -3.30
CA ARG A 103 10.10 -3.18 -3.07
C ARG A 103 9.58 -1.80 -3.48
N TYR A 104 8.91 -1.69 -4.63
CA TYR A 104 8.33 -0.44 -5.10
C TYR A 104 7.19 0.04 -4.21
N ARG A 105 6.33 -0.89 -3.76
CA ARG A 105 5.25 -0.62 -2.80
C ARG A 105 5.79 -0.21 -1.44
N ASP A 106 6.85 -0.84 -0.95
CA ASP A 106 7.51 -0.50 0.30
C ASP A 106 8.18 0.88 0.20
N LEU A 107 8.87 1.18 -0.90
CA LEU A 107 9.42 2.53 -1.15
C LEU A 107 8.32 3.60 -1.22
N GLN A 108 7.15 3.28 -1.80
CA GLN A 108 6.01 4.18 -1.83
C GLN A 108 5.37 4.35 -0.45
N ALA A 109 5.31 3.29 0.37
CA ALA A 109 4.84 3.34 1.74
C ALA A 109 5.80 4.13 2.62
N GLU A 110 7.10 3.97 2.43
CA GLU A 110 8.16 4.68 3.15
C GLU A 110 8.15 6.18 2.79
N LYS A 111 7.87 6.54 1.53
CA LYS A 111 7.65 7.94 1.12
C LYS A 111 6.43 8.55 1.78
N ARG A 112 5.28 7.86 1.80
CA ARG A 112 4.07 8.31 2.50
C ARG A 112 4.30 8.48 4.00
N ILE A 113 4.98 7.52 4.62
CA ILE A 113 5.35 7.58 6.05
C ILE A 113 6.37 8.71 6.29
N SER A 114 7.29 8.99 5.36
CA SER A 114 8.26 10.08 5.49
C SER A 114 7.64 11.47 5.34
N GLU A 115 6.61 11.61 4.50
CA GLU A 115 5.87 12.86 4.32
C GLU A 115 5.00 13.13 5.56
N GLU A 116 4.30 12.12 6.07
CA GLU A 116 3.52 12.20 7.31
C GLU A 116 4.43 12.41 8.55
N LYS A 117 5.60 11.77 8.59
CA LYS A 117 6.61 12.00 9.65
C LYS A 117 7.28 13.35 9.54
N ALA A 118 7.54 13.87 8.33
CA ALA A 118 8.08 15.21 8.16
C ALA A 118 7.06 16.28 8.57
N GLU A 119 5.75 16.03 8.36
CA GLU A 119 4.69 16.89 8.89
C GLU A 119 4.60 16.77 10.42
N ALA A 120 4.64 15.55 10.98
CA ALA A 120 4.64 15.31 12.41
C ALA A 120 5.88 15.88 13.12
N GLU A 121 7.07 15.80 12.50
CA GLU A 121 8.31 16.42 12.98
C GLU A 121 8.26 17.94 12.88
N ARG A 122 7.61 18.50 11.86
CA ARG A 122 7.33 19.94 11.80
C ARG A 122 6.36 20.37 12.90
N TYR A 123 5.27 19.63 13.13
CA TYR A 123 4.34 19.93 14.23
C TYR A 123 4.98 19.73 15.59
N MET A 124 5.84 18.72 15.76
CA MET A 124 6.61 18.48 16.99
C MET A 124 7.68 19.55 17.21
N SER A 125 8.40 19.98 16.17
CA SER A 125 9.36 21.09 16.26
C SER A 125 8.66 22.41 16.55
N ILE A 126 7.48 22.65 15.96
CA ILE A 126 6.64 23.80 16.31
C ILE A 126 6.12 23.67 17.75
N ALA A 127 5.73 22.48 18.20
CA ALA A 127 5.27 22.24 19.56
C ALA A 127 6.42 22.38 20.58
N GLU A 128 7.63 21.95 20.25
CA GLU A 128 8.83 22.10 21.08
C GLU A 128 9.32 23.55 21.11
N ASP A 129 9.31 24.26 19.99
CA ASP A 129 9.63 25.69 19.91
C ASP A 129 8.54 26.54 20.59
N LEU A 130 7.27 26.14 20.47
CA LEU A 130 6.16 26.72 21.22
C LEU A 130 6.28 26.41 22.70
N GLN A 131 6.68 25.19 23.10
CA GLN A 131 6.90 24.82 24.50
C GLN A 131 8.13 25.52 25.08
N ALA A 132 9.18 25.75 24.30
CA ALA A 132 10.35 26.51 24.69
C ALA A 132 10.00 28.01 24.85
N LYS A 133 9.21 28.57 23.92
CA LYS A 133 8.66 29.93 24.00
C LYS A 133 7.66 30.07 25.14
N LEU A 134 6.85 29.06 25.42
CA LEU A 134 5.93 29.01 26.56
C LEU A 134 6.69 28.86 27.87
N LYS A 135 7.76 28.07 27.95
CA LYS A 135 8.65 28.00 29.13
C LYS A 135 9.42 29.30 29.36
N ALA A 136 9.81 29.99 28.29
CA ALA A 136 10.45 31.30 28.35
C ALA A 136 9.44 32.42 28.71
N ALA A 137 8.21 32.32 28.21
CA ALA A 137 7.09 33.17 28.58
C ALA A 137 6.60 32.90 30.01
N ASP A 138 6.60 31.64 30.46
CA ASP A 138 6.32 31.21 31.83
C ASP A 138 7.37 31.77 32.77
N LYS A 139 8.67 31.73 32.44
CA LYS A 139 9.69 32.40 33.25
C LYS A 139 9.48 33.92 33.38
N LYS A 140 8.81 34.56 32.41
CA LYS A 140 8.37 35.97 32.49
C LYS A 140 7.00 36.15 33.17
N GLN A 141 6.13 35.14 33.14
CA GLN A 141 4.76 35.15 33.71
C GLN A 141 4.63 34.49 35.09
N VAL A 142 5.65 33.82 35.62
CA VAL A 142 5.63 33.24 36.98
C VAL A 142 5.50 34.34 38.06
N ALA A 143 5.71 35.61 37.71
CA ALA A 143 5.35 36.76 38.55
C ALA A 143 3.86 37.20 38.45
N ALA A 144 3.12 36.73 37.44
CA ALA A 144 1.72 37.08 37.17
C ALA A 144 0.82 35.82 37.23
N LYS A 145 0.61 35.34 38.47
CA LYS A 145 -0.58 34.62 38.96
C LYS A 145 -1.42 33.84 37.93
N ARG A 146 -1.35 32.51 38.04
CA ARG A 146 -2.46 31.53 37.91
C ARG A 146 -3.67 32.00 37.09
N THR A 147 -3.82 31.49 35.86
CA THR A 147 -4.99 30.76 35.30
C THR A 147 -4.94 30.80 33.77
N PRO A 148 -4.76 29.65 33.08
CA PRO A 148 -5.69 29.36 31.98
C PRO A 148 -6.18 27.90 31.95
N ALA A 149 -6.12 27.18 33.08
CA ALA A 149 -6.57 25.78 33.14
C ALA A 149 -8.04 25.59 32.72
N ALA A 150 -8.93 26.54 33.02
CA ALA A 150 -10.37 26.38 32.80
C ALA A 150 -10.80 26.33 31.32
N LYS A 151 -10.08 27.01 30.41
CA LYS A 151 -10.44 27.00 28.97
C LYS A 151 -9.99 25.72 28.29
N THR A 152 -8.80 25.23 28.65
CA THR A 152 -8.30 23.93 28.19
C THR A 152 -9.16 22.80 28.72
N ASP A 153 -9.59 22.88 29.99
CA ASP A 153 -10.46 21.89 30.64
C ASP A 153 -11.82 21.71 29.92
N MET A 154 -12.46 22.80 29.49
CA MET A 154 -13.73 22.71 28.74
C MET A 154 -13.58 22.00 27.39
N LEU A 155 -12.50 22.27 26.65
CA LEU A 155 -12.22 21.62 25.38
C LEU A 155 -11.86 20.16 25.58
N GLU A 156 -11.03 19.87 26.59
CA GLU A 156 -10.60 18.51 26.94
C GLU A 156 -11.79 17.63 27.31
N ARG A 157 -12.73 18.13 28.13
CA ARG A 157 -13.98 17.43 28.46
C ARG A 157 -14.83 17.12 27.22
N LEU A 158 -14.94 18.06 26.27
CA LEU A 158 -15.67 17.82 25.01
C LEU A 158 -14.97 16.77 24.14
N CYS A 159 -13.65 16.84 24.03
CA CYS A 159 -12.84 15.87 23.29
C CYS A 159 -12.92 14.47 23.91
N GLU A 160 -12.91 14.37 25.24
CA GLU A 160 -13.11 13.10 25.95
C GLU A 160 -14.50 12.50 25.70
N GLN A 161 -15.57 13.30 25.82
CA GLN A 161 -16.92 12.81 25.51
C GLN A 161 -17.04 12.39 24.04
N TYR A 162 -16.40 13.13 23.13
CA TYR A 162 -16.36 12.77 21.72
C TYR A 162 -15.64 11.43 21.51
N TYR A 163 -14.41 11.29 22.01
CA TYR A 163 -13.59 10.10 21.84
C TYR A 163 -14.21 8.84 22.47
N ILE A 164 -14.77 8.94 23.68
CA ILE A 164 -15.34 7.79 24.41
C ILE A 164 -16.59 7.24 23.72
N TYR A 165 -17.42 8.12 23.15
CA TYR A 165 -18.73 7.75 22.62
C TYR A 165 -18.79 7.76 21.08
N GLU A 166 -17.67 8.00 20.39
CA GLU A 166 -17.60 7.99 18.92
C GLU A 166 -18.11 6.65 18.36
N GLY A 167 -19.02 6.71 17.39
CA GLY A 167 -19.66 5.52 16.81
C GLY A 167 -20.75 4.87 17.66
N THR A 168 -21.14 5.46 18.80
CA THR A 168 -22.24 4.97 19.64
C THR A 168 -23.48 5.88 19.56
N GLU A 169 -24.66 5.31 19.81
CA GLU A 169 -25.92 6.09 19.93
C GLU A 169 -25.91 7.09 21.11
N ASN A 170 -24.97 6.94 22.04
CA ASN A 170 -24.84 7.80 23.22
C ASN A 170 -24.00 9.06 22.98
N LEU A 171 -23.39 9.23 21.81
CA LEU A 171 -22.57 10.40 21.49
C LEU A 171 -23.37 11.71 21.59
N GLN A 172 -24.48 11.78 20.86
CA GLN A 172 -25.33 12.97 20.82
C GLN A 172 -25.83 13.41 22.21
N PRO A 173 -26.45 12.55 23.04
CA PRO A 173 -26.94 12.98 24.35
C PRO A 173 -25.81 13.40 25.30
N LYS A 174 -24.61 12.80 25.20
CA LYS A 174 -23.45 13.14 26.05
C LYS A 174 -22.81 14.46 25.66
N VAL A 175 -22.53 14.66 24.38
CA VAL A 175 -22.00 15.94 23.87
C VAL A 175 -22.98 17.07 24.12
N LEU A 176 -24.29 16.85 23.89
CA LEU A 176 -25.33 17.85 24.18
C LEU A 176 -25.38 18.19 25.68
N LYS A 177 -25.28 17.19 26.57
CA LYS A 177 -25.24 17.42 28.02
C LYS A 177 -24.03 18.28 28.40
N GLU A 178 -22.87 17.99 27.82
CA GLU A 178 -21.64 18.72 28.09
C GLU A 178 -21.71 20.17 27.59
N VAL A 179 -22.17 20.38 26.36
CA VAL A 179 -22.41 21.72 25.80
C VAL A 179 -23.39 22.52 26.68
N LYS A 180 -24.47 21.89 27.14
CA LYS A 180 -25.42 22.52 28.08
C LYS A 180 -24.76 22.89 29.41
N SER A 181 -23.88 22.04 29.93
CA SER A 181 -23.10 22.34 31.14
C SER A 181 -22.22 23.57 30.94
N ILE A 182 -21.50 23.64 29.81
CA ILE A 182 -20.62 24.78 29.49
C ILE A 182 -21.43 26.08 29.37
N ILE A 183 -22.59 26.04 28.69
CA ILE A 183 -23.49 27.20 28.59
C ILE A 183 -23.97 27.63 29.99
N GLN A 184 -24.31 26.67 30.85
CA GLN A 184 -24.73 26.93 32.22
C GLN A 184 -23.59 27.54 33.05
N ASP A 185 -22.37 27.05 32.91
CA ASP A 185 -21.19 27.61 33.60
C ASP A 185 -20.93 29.05 33.16
N LEU A 186 -20.99 29.33 31.85
CA LEU A 186 -20.95 30.70 31.31
C LEU A 186 -22.09 31.59 31.84
N ARG A 187 -23.23 30.99 32.22
CA ARG A 187 -24.41 31.67 32.73
C ARG A 187 -24.36 31.95 34.23
N THR A 188 -23.87 31.03 35.05
CA THR A 188 -23.99 31.14 36.50
C THR A 188 -22.67 31.18 37.25
N ASP A 189 -21.59 30.68 36.66
CA ASP A 189 -20.31 30.62 37.35
C ASP A 189 -19.55 31.95 37.28
N ALA A 190 -19.46 32.61 38.44
CA ALA A 190 -18.70 33.84 38.60
C ALA A 190 -17.20 33.64 38.32
N LYS A 191 -16.65 32.42 38.53
CA LYS A 191 -15.24 32.15 38.22
C LYS A 191 -15.00 32.13 36.72
N THR A 192 -15.89 31.51 35.96
CA THR A 192 -15.85 31.50 34.49
C THR A 192 -15.93 32.92 33.93
N LEU A 193 -16.86 33.76 34.42
CA LEU A 193 -16.94 35.17 34.02
C LEU A 193 -15.67 35.95 34.37
N LYS A 194 -15.12 35.75 35.57
CA LYS A 194 -13.86 36.38 36.01
C LYS A 194 -12.67 35.93 35.16
N GLY A 195 -12.62 34.68 34.73
CA GLY A 195 -11.58 34.19 33.82
C GLY A 195 -11.69 34.83 32.43
N LEU A 196 -12.91 35.05 31.93
CA LEU A 196 -13.16 35.78 30.69
C LEU A 196 -12.72 37.24 30.79
N GLU A 197 -13.07 37.91 31.90
CA GLU A 197 -12.63 39.26 32.21
C GLU A 197 -11.10 39.37 32.29
N GLN A 198 -10.44 38.44 33.00
CA GLN A 198 -8.97 38.43 33.11
C GLN A 198 -8.30 38.26 31.75
N THR A 199 -8.86 37.40 30.89
CA THR A 199 -8.36 37.24 29.52
C THR A 199 -8.48 38.56 28.75
N LEU A 200 -9.66 39.17 28.80
CA LEU A 200 -9.94 40.42 28.09
C LEU A 200 -9.05 41.55 28.58
N ASN A 201 -8.87 41.69 29.90
CA ASN A 201 -7.96 42.67 30.49
C ASN A 201 -6.49 42.43 30.10
N SER A 202 -6.05 41.18 30.04
CA SER A 202 -4.67 40.85 29.66
C SER A 202 -4.39 41.15 28.18
N ASN A 203 -5.39 40.96 27.32
CA ASN A 203 -5.25 41.14 25.86
C ASN A 203 -5.58 42.55 25.38
N CYS A 204 -6.37 43.32 26.15
CA CYS A 204 -6.89 44.63 25.76
C CYS A 204 -6.59 45.69 26.83
N GLU A 205 -5.34 45.77 27.30
CA GLU A 205 -4.87 46.87 28.18
C GLU A 205 -5.80 47.20 29.37
N ASN A 206 -6.22 46.17 30.11
CA ASN A 206 -7.13 46.28 31.25
C ASN A 206 -8.49 46.93 30.93
N LEU A 207 -9.02 46.70 29.72
CA LEU A 207 -10.28 47.27 29.19
C LEU A 207 -11.45 47.27 30.19
N VAL A 208 -11.73 46.13 30.83
CA VAL A 208 -12.86 45.99 31.76
C VAL A 208 -12.58 46.71 33.08
N SER A 209 -11.33 46.71 33.54
CA SER A 209 -10.95 47.47 34.75
C SER A 209 -11.09 48.97 34.50
N ARG A 210 -10.57 49.48 33.38
CA ARG A 210 -10.73 50.88 32.94
C ARG A 210 -12.20 51.27 32.82
N LEU A 211 -13.03 50.39 32.25
CA LEU A 211 -14.49 50.61 32.14
C LEU A 211 -15.14 50.76 33.53
N ARG A 212 -14.79 49.90 34.50
CA ARG A 212 -15.35 50.00 35.86
C ARG A 212 -14.90 51.27 36.59
N GLU A 213 -13.64 51.67 36.40
CA GLU A 213 -13.09 52.88 37.03
C GLU A 213 -13.70 54.16 36.45
N GLN A 214 -13.88 54.23 35.14
CA GLN A 214 -14.39 55.42 34.45
C GLN A 214 -15.91 55.50 34.45
N LEU A 215 -16.61 54.37 34.54
CA LEU A 215 -18.07 54.29 34.59
C LEU A 215 -18.55 53.53 35.83
N PRO A 216 -18.28 54.01 37.06
CA PRO A 216 -18.60 53.30 38.30
C PRO A 216 -20.11 53.14 38.55
N LYS A 217 -20.94 53.93 37.86
CA LYS A 217 -22.41 53.85 37.93
C LYS A 217 -22.99 52.78 37.00
N MET A 218 -22.16 52.08 36.22
CA MET A 218 -22.62 51.03 35.32
C MET A 218 -23.07 49.80 36.11
N LYS A 219 -24.22 49.22 35.71
CA LYS A 219 -24.76 48.03 36.36
C LYS A 219 -23.89 46.82 36.05
N ASP A 220 -23.74 45.90 37.00
CA ASP A 220 -23.02 44.63 36.81
C ASP A 220 -23.54 43.82 35.62
N GLU A 221 -24.85 43.84 35.36
CA GLU A 221 -25.39 43.17 34.18
C GLU A 221 -24.91 43.78 32.85
N ASP A 222 -24.72 45.10 32.82
CA ASP A 222 -24.24 45.83 31.65
C ASP A 222 -22.74 45.59 31.46
N ILE A 223 -21.96 45.52 32.55
CA ILE A 223 -20.55 45.11 32.54
C ILE A 223 -20.42 43.66 32.05
N ARG A 224 -21.30 42.77 32.51
CA ARG A 224 -21.32 41.37 32.07
C ARG A 224 -21.62 41.26 30.57
N LEU A 225 -22.60 42.03 30.09
CA LEU A 225 -22.91 42.10 28.66
C LEU A 225 -21.72 42.66 27.86
N PHE A 226 -21.05 43.69 28.37
CA PHE A 226 -19.83 44.25 27.79
C PHE A 226 -18.76 43.18 27.63
N ILE A 227 -18.45 42.42 28.70
CA ILE A 227 -17.45 41.35 28.65
C ILE A 227 -17.78 40.33 27.56
N PHE A 228 -19.04 39.92 27.42
CA PHE A 228 -19.43 38.96 26.39
C PHE A 228 -19.25 39.50 24.96
N VAL A 229 -19.68 40.74 24.70
CA VAL A 229 -19.55 41.36 23.38
C VAL A 229 -18.08 41.61 23.04
N ALA A 230 -17.33 42.20 23.97
CA ALA A 230 -15.91 42.50 23.79
C ALA A 230 -15.04 41.23 23.69
N SER A 231 -15.51 40.09 24.20
CA SER A 231 -14.89 38.78 23.98
C SER A 231 -15.22 38.17 22.60
N GLY A 232 -15.97 38.87 21.76
CA GLY A 232 -16.31 38.43 20.40
C GLY A 232 -17.49 37.46 20.31
N PHE A 233 -18.29 37.29 21.36
CA PHE A 233 -19.47 36.43 21.27
C PHE A 233 -20.54 37.03 20.36
N SER A 234 -21.06 36.19 19.45
CA SER A 234 -22.17 36.58 18.58
C SER A 234 -23.44 36.88 19.38
N SER A 235 -24.35 37.69 18.82
CA SER A 235 -25.65 37.95 19.45
C SER A 235 -26.45 36.66 19.68
N THR A 236 -26.28 35.65 18.83
CA THR A 236 -26.88 34.31 19.03
C THR A 236 -26.33 33.64 20.27
N THR A 237 -25.00 33.62 20.43
CA THR A 237 -24.32 33.05 21.60
C THR A 237 -24.74 33.75 22.88
N ILE A 238 -24.78 35.08 22.86
CA ILE A 238 -25.19 35.89 24.01
C ILE A 238 -26.67 35.63 24.36
N SER A 239 -27.55 35.54 23.36
CA SER A 239 -28.95 35.18 23.55
C SER A 239 -29.12 33.82 24.21
N THR A 240 -28.35 32.82 23.78
CA THR A 240 -28.36 31.48 24.38
C THR A 240 -27.88 31.50 25.82
N ILE A 241 -26.76 32.16 26.12
CA ILE A 241 -26.20 32.24 27.48
C ILE A 241 -27.15 32.99 28.43
N LEU A 242 -27.77 34.08 27.96
CA LEU A 242 -28.64 34.91 28.79
C LEU A 242 -30.10 34.44 28.83
N GLU A 243 -30.48 33.45 28.01
CA GLU A 243 -31.88 33.06 27.76
C GLU A 243 -32.78 34.25 27.43
N LYS A 244 -32.30 35.14 26.56
CA LYS A 244 -33.07 36.30 26.09
C LYS A 244 -33.17 36.28 24.57
N ASP A 245 -34.30 36.77 24.07
CA ASP A 245 -34.49 36.96 22.64
C ASP A 245 -33.40 37.86 22.04
N LYS A 246 -33.04 37.60 20.77
CA LYS A 246 -31.99 38.34 20.05
C LYS A 246 -32.30 39.84 19.99
N GLY A 247 -33.56 40.23 19.79
CA GLY A 247 -33.98 41.62 19.80
C GLY A 247 -33.74 42.31 21.14
N ILE A 248 -33.96 41.60 22.26
CA ILE A 248 -33.66 42.11 23.60
C ILE A 248 -32.15 42.32 23.75
N VAL A 249 -31.32 41.37 23.30
CA VAL A 249 -29.85 41.49 23.35
C VAL A 249 -29.37 42.68 22.53
N TYR A 250 -29.81 42.82 21.28
CA TYR A 250 -29.46 43.97 20.44
C TYR A 250 -29.85 45.30 21.10
N ASN A 251 -31.08 45.40 21.63
CA ASN A 251 -31.54 46.60 22.33
C ASN A 251 -30.72 46.91 23.59
N ARG A 252 -30.20 45.88 24.29
CA ARG A 252 -29.31 46.09 25.44
C ARG A 252 -27.93 46.55 25.01
N ILE A 253 -27.36 45.96 23.95
CA ILE A 253 -26.06 46.37 23.39
C ILE A 253 -26.14 47.81 22.89
N TRP A 254 -27.21 48.17 22.18
CA TRP A 254 -27.43 49.54 21.70
C TRP A 254 -27.54 50.54 22.87
N ARG A 255 -28.31 50.21 23.92
CA ARG A 255 -28.38 51.03 25.14
C ARG A 255 -27.03 51.14 25.85
N LEU A 256 -26.24 50.07 25.87
CA LEU A 256 -24.90 50.06 26.44
C LEU A 256 -23.96 50.99 25.66
N LYS A 257 -23.96 50.93 24.33
CA LYS A 257 -23.22 51.86 23.47
C LYS A 257 -23.63 53.31 23.74
N SER A 258 -24.94 53.59 23.78
CA SER A 258 -25.43 54.95 24.05
C SER A 258 -25.02 55.47 25.44
N LYS A 259 -24.97 54.61 26.46
CA LYS A 259 -24.46 54.98 27.80
C LYS A 259 -22.97 55.31 27.79
N ILE A 260 -22.17 54.59 27.03
CA ILE A 260 -20.72 54.81 26.91
C ILE A 260 -20.46 56.08 26.10
N ASP A 261 -21.15 56.25 24.98
CA ASP A 261 -21.01 57.42 24.10
C ASP A 261 -21.39 58.74 24.80
N GLY A 262 -22.48 58.71 25.57
CA GLY A 262 -22.94 59.85 26.38
C GLY A 262 -22.15 60.08 27.67
N SER A 263 -21.04 59.37 27.90
CA SER A 263 -20.21 59.51 29.09
C SER A 263 -19.00 60.42 28.86
N GLU A 264 -18.48 60.99 29.95
CA GLU A 264 -17.24 61.77 29.96
C GLU A 264 -15.99 60.89 30.14
N ALA A 265 -16.10 59.59 29.87
CA ALA A 265 -14.98 58.65 30.03
C ALA A 265 -13.85 58.97 29.01
N PRO A 266 -12.60 59.15 29.48
CA PRO A 266 -11.45 59.41 28.59
C PRO A 266 -11.29 58.34 27.50
N ASP A 267 -11.60 57.09 27.82
CA ASP A 267 -11.38 55.93 26.95
C ASP A 267 -12.66 55.44 26.25
N LYS A 268 -13.66 56.33 26.11
CA LYS A 268 -14.96 55.96 25.52
C LYS A 268 -14.86 55.33 24.14
N GLU A 269 -13.94 55.81 23.30
CA GLU A 269 -13.76 55.31 21.93
C GLU A 269 -13.24 53.87 21.92
N ASP A 270 -12.35 53.53 22.85
CA ASP A 270 -11.83 52.15 23.00
C ASP A 270 -12.95 51.20 23.44
N PHE A 271 -13.80 51.64 24.38
CA PHE A 271 -14.95 50.86 24.83
C PHE A 271 -15.98 50.64 23.72
N LEU A 272 -16.25 51.67 22.91
CA LEU A 272 -17.16 51.57 21.77
C LEU A 272 -16.58 50.66 20.67
N ALA A 273 -15.28 50.76 20.39
CA ALA A 273 -14.60 49.90 19.43
C ALA A 273 -14.69 48.42 19.84
N ALA A 274 -14.56 48.12 21.13
CA ALA A 274 -14.70 46.76 21.66
C ALA A 274 -16.13 46.19 21.51
N LEU A 275 -17.16 47.03 21.39
CA LEU A 275 -18.54 46.59 21.16
C LEU A 275 -18.87 46.35 19.69
N GLY A 276 -17.88 46.50 18.79
CA GLY A 276 -18.06 46.59 17.34
C GLY A 276 -18.76 47.90 16.97
N ARG A 277 -18.49 48.46 15.79
CA ARG A 277 -19.26 49.63 15.29
C ARG A 277 -20.75 49.29 15.21
#